data_AF-A0A3N0I163-F1
#
_entry.id   AF-A0A3N0I163-F1
#
_cell.length_a   1.000
_cell.length_b   1.000
_cell.length_c   1.000
_cell.angle_alpha   90.00
_cell.angle_beta   90.00
_cell.angle_gamma   90.00
#
_symmetry.space_group_name_H-M   'P 1'
#
loop_
_entity.id
_entity.type
_entity.pdbx_description
1 polymer ?
#
loop_
_entity_poly.entity_id
_entity_poly.type
_entity_poly.pdbx_seq_one_letter_code
_entity_poly.pdbx_strand_id
1 'polypeptide(L)'
;MKLRKLFVSILCILMVFCFTGCSSEAKKSMDTGVQSANALLDKNQKAYDMSTKSTLKKDVKDSEKANSDADYKKSTKKIKSDIKAYKNSIKQLKQVTKPSQDFLLERAKTVDTITDVEAATEETDINNMMNKAGGYYAYIAMKSSLVTDSYYADQSPVEAGTDGGAVIEAFKTVKAAKARNEYLAAFDTAGMFNSGSHKVVGTLVIRTSSNLTASQQKQLEQAIIDKLVELK
;
A
#
# COMPACT_ATOMS: atom_id res chain seq x y z
N MET A 1 24.51 -3.69 68.94
CA MET A 1 23.82 -2.72 68.05
C MET A 1 22.50 -3.36 67.64
N LYS A 2 21.41 -3.14 68.41
CA LYS A 2 20.21 -2.34 68.04
C LYS A 2 19.77 -2.61 66.57
N LEU A 3 18.54 -3.02 66.23
CA LEU A 3 17.24 -2.72 66.84
C LEU A 3 16.14 -3.65 66.26
N ARG A 4 15.19 -4.05 67.11
CA ARG A 4 13.88 -4.64 66.78
C ARG A 4 12.91 -3.60 66.19
N LYS A 5 12.00 -4.02 65.30
CA LYS A 5 10.55 -3.69 65.23
C LYS A 5 9.90 -4.86 64.46
N LEU A 6 9.15 -5.81 65.00
CA LEU A 6 7.96 -5.87 65.87
C LEU A 6 6.67 -5.26 65.26
N PHE A 7 5.84 -6.18 64.71
CA PHE A 7 4.37 -6.31 64.74
C PHE A 7 3.44 -5.16 64.30
N VAL A 8 2.45 -5.50 63.44
CA VAL A 8 0.97 -5.47 63.65
C VAL A 8 0.32 -6.21 62.46
N SER A 9 -0.05 -7.50 62.59
CA SER A 9 -1.42 -8.05 62.65
C SER A 9 -2.50 -7.32 61.83
N ILE A 10 -3.14 -8.01 60.87
CA ILE A 10 -4.61 -8.05 60.71
C ILE A 10 -4.99 -9.26 59.84
N LEU A 11 -5.63 -10.19 60.53
CA LEU A 11 -6.56 -11.21 60.09
C LEU A 11 -7.76 -10.59 59.37
N CYS A 12 -8.17 -11.15 58.21
CA CYS A 12 -9.56 -11.40 57.78
C CYS A 12 -9.71 -11.41 56.25
N ILE A 13 -9.92 -12.62 55.72
CA ILE A 13 -11.05 -13.01 54.86
C ILE A 13 -11.56 -11.93 53.88
N LEU A 14 -11.25 -12.11 52.60
CA LEU A 14 -12.25 -12.09 51.52
C LEU A 14 -11.59 -12.90 50.38
N MET A 15 -11.90 -14.19 50.25
CA MET A 15 -12.79 -14.65 49.17
C MET A 15 -12.98 -13.59 48.07
N VAL A 16 -11.95 -13.31 47.28
CA VAL A 16 -12.20 -12.90 45.90
C VAL A 16 -12.30 -14.19 45.13
N PHE A 17 -13.53 -14.69 45.15
CA PHE A 17 -14.08 -15.73 44.30
C PHE A 17 -13.18 -16.05 43.10
N CYS A 18 -12.77 -17.32 43.03
CA CYS A 18 -12.67 -18.02 41.77
C CYS A 18 -14.08 -18.04 41.13
N PHE A 19 -14.60 -16.88 40.70
CA PHE A 19 -15.56 -16.86 39.62
C PHE A 19 -14.74 -17.11 38.37
N THR A 20 -14.47 -18.38 38.09
CA THR A 20 -14.58 -18.84 36.70
C THR A 20 -16.06 -18.71 36.31
N GLY A 21 -16.58 -17.48 36.32
CA GLY A 21 -17.78 -17.13 35.59
C GLY A 21 -17.39 -17.44 34.16
N CYS A 22 -17.98 -18.49 33.60
CA CYS A 22 -17.71 -18.91 32.24
C CYS A 22 -17.92 -17.65 31.39
N SER A 23 -16.82 -17.05 30.90
CA SER A 23 -16.92 -15.85 30.08
C SER A 23 -17.85 -16.18 28.94
N SER A 24 -18.79 -15.28 28.65
CA SER A 24 -19.77 -15.53 27.60
C SER A 24 -19.04 -15.90 26.31
N GLU A 25 -19.64 -16.77 25.49
CA GLU A 25 -19.04 -17.18 24.23
C GLU A 25 -18.71 -15.95 23.35
N ALA A 26 -19.52 -14.90 23.45
CA ALA A 26 -19.29 -13.62 22.80
C ALA A 26 -17.97 -12.98 23.26
N LYS A 27 -17.72 -12.91 24.58
CA LYS A 27 -16.46 -12.40 25.12
C LYS A 27 -15.27 -13.24 24.68
N LYS A 28 -15.36 -14.58 24.77
CA LYS A 28 -14.28 -15.50 24.33
C LYS A 28 -13.93 -15.30 22.85
N SER A 29 -14.95 -15.13 21.99
CA SER A 29 -14.72 -14.85 20.57
C SER A 29 -14.06 -13.48 20.34
N MET A 30 -14.40 -12.47 21.13
CA MET A 30 -13.75 -11.15 21.05
C MET A 30 -12.29 -11.26 21.49
N ASP A 31 -12.01 -11.90 22.62
CA ASP A 31 -10.66 -12.09 23.16
C ASP A 31 -9.77 -12.82 22.14
N THR A 32 -10.29 -13.85 21.45
CA THR A 32 -9.60 -14.55 20.36
C THR A 32 -9.30 -13.63 19.17
N GLY A 33 -10.24 -12.74 18.84
CA GLY A 33 -10.06 -11.72 17.81
C GLY A 33 -8.96 -10.71 18.18
N VAL A 34 -8.94 -10.25 19.43
CA VAL A 34 -7.90 -9.36 19.97
C VAL A 34 -6.53 -10.03 19.93
N GLN A 35 -6.43 -11.29 20.37
CA GLN A 35 -5.17 -12.06 20.30
C GLN A 35 -4.66 -12.16 18.85
N SER A 36 -5.55 -12.46 17.90
CA SER A 36 -5.21 -12.53 16.47
C SER A 36 -4.76 -11.18 15.91
N ALA A 37 -5.38 -10.08 16.35
CA ALA A 37 -5.01 -8.73 15.96
C ALA A 37 -3.62 -8.35 16.49
N ASN A 38 -3.36 -8.58 17.78
CA ASN A 38 -2.08 -8.29 18.40
C ASN A 38 -0.95 -9.10 17.75
N ALA A 39 -1.14 -10.40 17.55
CA ALA A 39 -0.18 -11.25 16.85
C ALA A 39 0.14 -10.77 15.42
N LEU A 40 -0.82 -10.13 14.73
CA LEU A 40 -0.59 -9.50 13.43
C LEU A 40 0.16 -8.17 13.55
N LEU A 41 -0.20 -7.34 14.52
CA LEU A 41 0.42 -6.04 14.79
C LEU A 41 1.88 -6.16 15.23
N ASP A 42 2.20 -7.19 16.01
CA ASP A 42 3.54 -7.47 16.56
C ASP A 42 4.56 -7.80 15.46
N LYS A 43 4.11 -8.35 14.32
CA LYS A 43 4.97 -8.57 13.15
C LYS A 43 5.48 -7.27 12.52
N ASN A 44 4.88 -6.14 12.90
CA ASN A 44 5.26 -4.79 12.49
C ASN A 44 5.47 -4.61 10.97
N GLN A 45 4.72 -5.35 10.15
CA GLN A 45 4.86 -5.28 8.70
C GLN A 45 4.37 -3.92 8.18
N LYS A 46 5.08 -3.39 7.17
CA LYS A 46 4.59 -2.25 6.40
C LYS A 46 3.38 -2.68 5.57
N ALA A 47 2.47 -1.75 5.34
CA ALA A 47 1.26 -1.94 4.55
C ALA A 47 1.09 -0.80 3.56
N TYR A 48 0.32 -1.04 2.50
CA TYR A 48 0.09 -0.09 1.42
C TYR A 48 -0.65 1.15 1.95
N ASP A 49 -1.79 0.91 2.58
CA ASP A 49 -2.50 1.88 3.40
C ASP A 49 -2.19 1.63 4.89
N MET A 50 -1.35 2.49 5.47
CA MET A 50 -0.97 2.45 6.88
C MET A 50 -2.13 2.80 7.83
N SER A 51 -3.19 3.44 7.34
CA SER A 51 -4.38 3.74 8.15
C SER A 51 -5.06 2.46 8.63
N THR A 52 -5.03 1.39 7.85
CA THR A 52 -5.58 0.07 8.24
C THR A 52 -4.95 -0.48 9.53
N LYS A 53 -3.64 -0.27 9.72
CA LYS A 53 -2.93 -0.64 10.95
C LYS A 53 -3.37 0.22 12.13
N SER A 54 -3.48 1.53 11.92
CA SER A 54 -3.91 2.49 12.96
C SER A 54 -5.34 2.24 13.41
N THR A 55 -6.24 1.96 12.45
CA THR A 55 -7.62 1.56 12.71
C THR A 55 -7.66 0.28 13.53
N LEU A 56 -6.99 -0.80 13.08
CA LEU A 56 -6.94 -2.06 13.84
C LEU A 56 -6.45 -1.86 15.29
N LYS A 57 -5.40 -1.06 15.50
CA LYS A 57 -4.92 -0.73 16.86
C LYS A 57 -5.98 -0.02 17.70
N LYS A 58 -6.66 0.96 17.11
CA LYS A 58 -7.73 1.71 17.78
C LYS A 58 -8.86 0.79 18.21
N ASP A 59 -9.28 -0.13 17.34
CA ASP A 59 -10.44 -0.99 17.63
C ASP A 59 -10.13 -2.12 18.60
N VAL A 60 -8.89 -2.60 18.63
CA VAL A 60 -8.41 -3.44 19.72
C VAL A 60 -8.53 -2.71 21.06
N LYS A 61 -8.05 -1.46 21.15
CA LYS A 61 -8.16 -0.65 22.37
C LYS A 61 -9.62 -0.36 22.75
N ASP A 62 -10.45 0.03 21.79
CA ASP A 62 -11.86 0.33 22.05
C ASP A 62 -12.66 -0.92 22.49
N SER A 63 -12.20 -2.12 22.16
CA SER A 63 -12.84 -3.37 22.59
C SER A 63 -12.80 -3.60 24.10
N GLU A 64 -11.86 -2.98 24.82
CA GLU A 64 -11.75 -3.05 26.29
C GLU A 64 -12.97 -2.41 26.99
N LYS A 65 -13.69 -1.53 26.29
CA LYS A 65 -14.90 -0.86 26.81
C LYS A 65 -16.15 -1.72 26.72
N ALA A 66 -16.08 -2.88 26.04
CA ALA A 66 -17.22 -3.76 25.88
C ALA A 66 -17.60 -4.43 27.21
N ASN A 67 -18.87 -4.30 27.62
CA ASN A 67 -19.36 -4.81 28.90
C ASN A 67 -20.61 -5.70 28.76
N SER A 68 -21.02 -5.99 27.53
CA SER A 68 -22.18 -6.82 27.22
C SER A 68 -21.92 -7.73 26.01
N ASP A 69 -22.69 -8.81 25.87
CA ASP A 69 -22.62 -9.71 24.72
C ASP A 69 -22.88 -9.01 23.39
N ALA A 70 -23.74 -8.00 23.39
CA ALA A 70 -23.99 -7.17 22.22
C ALA A 70 -22.72 -6.39 21.81
N ASP A 71 -22.03 -5.79 22.78
CA ASP A 71 -20.78 -5.07 22.55
C ASP A 71 -19.66 -6.01 22.11
N TYR A 72 -19.52 -7.17 22.75
CA TYR A 72 -18.52 -8.18 22.37
C TYR A 72 -18.71 -8.64 20.92
N LYS A 73 -19.96 -8.89 20.50
CA LYS A 73 -20.28 -9.26 19.11
C LYS A 73 -19.95 -8.12 18.14
N LYS A 74 -20.25 -6.86 18.50
CA LYS A 74 -19.93 -5.67 17.68
C LYS A 74 -18.42 -5.52 17.51
N SER A 75 -17.66 -5.55 18.62
CA SER A 75 -16.19 -5.46 18.62
C SER A 75 -15.55 -6.61 17.84
N THR A 76 -16.05 -7.84 18.01
CA THR A 76 -15.56 -9.01 17.26
C THR A 76 -15.68 -8.81 15.75
N LYS A 77 -16.85 -8.36 15.27
CA LYS A 77 -17.07 -8.11 13.83
C LYS A 77 -16.11 -7.04 13.31
N LYS A 78 -15.98 -5.95 14.07
CA LYS A 78 -15.09 -4.84 13.72
C LYS A 78 -13.63 -5.30 13.61
N ILE A 79 -13.10 -5.93 14.66
CA ILE A 79 -11.73 -6.44 14.69
C ILE A 79 -11.48 -7.43 13.55
N LYS A 80 -12.40 -8.37 13.26
CA LYS A 80 -12.25 -9.31 12.14
C LYS A 80 -12.15 -8.59 10.80
N SER A 81 -12.97 -7.56 10.58
CA SER A 81 -12.91 -6.72 9.38
C SER A 81 -11.57 -5.99 9.27
N ASP A 82 -11.12 -5.38 10.37
CA ASP A 82 -9.89 -4.57 10.38
C ASP A 82 -8.62 -5.45 10.27
N ILE A 83 -8.64 -6.68 10.80
CA ILE A 83 -7.61 -7.69 10.53
C ILE A 83 -7.54 -8.00 9.03
N LYS A 84 -8.70 -8.22 8.38
CA LYS A 84 -8.76 -8.51 6.94
C LYS A 84 -8.23 -7.32 6.13
N ALA A 85 -8.65 -6.10 6.47
CA ALA A 85 -8.18 -4.88 5.82
C ALA A 85 -6.65 -4.71 5.95
N TYR A 86 -6.09 -4.86 7.15
CA TYR A 86 -4.64 -4.75 7.35
C TYR A 86 -3.87 -5.86 6.62
N LYS A 87 -4.34 -7.11 6.67
CA LYS A 87 -3.74 -8.22 5.90
C LYS A 87 -3.76 -7.96 4.40
N ASN A 88 -4.87 -7.45 3.87
CA ASN A 88 -4.97 -7.08 2.46
C ASN A 88 -3.99 -5.97 2.12
N SER A 89 -3.95 -4.90 2.91
CA SER A 89 -3.01 -3.78 2.73
C SER A 89 -1.53 -4.22 2.75
N ILE A 90 -1.17 -5.21 3.57
CA ILE A 90 0.17 -5.84 3.55
C ILE A 90 0.41 -6.57 2.22
N LYS A 91 -0.56 -7.35 1.72
CA LYS A 91 -0.45 -8.07 0.45
C LYS A 91 -0.34 -7.11 -0.73
N GLN A 92 -1.11 -6.02 -0.72
CA GLN A 92 -1.10 -4.99 -1.75
C GLN A 92 0.29 -4.33 -1.86
N LEU A 93 0.92 -3.99 -0.73
CA LEU A 93 2.27 -3.44 -0.73
C LEU A 93 3.28 -4.40 -1.36
N LYS A 94 3.14 -5.70 -1.13
CA LYS A 94 4.03 -6.71 -1.73
C LYS A 94 3.93 -6.73 -3.25
N GLN A 95 2.74 -6.54 -3.83
CA GLN A 95 2.57 -6.50 -5.30
C GLN A 95 3.36 -5.35 -5.94
N VAL A 96 3.49 -4.23 -5.24
CA VAL A 96 4.21 -3.04 -5.76
C VAL A 96 5.62 -2.89 -5.18
N THR A 97 6.13 -3.93 -4.52
CA THR A 97 7.51 -3.96 -3.97
C THR A 97 8.34 -4.95 -4.76
N LYS A 98 9.13 -4.44 -5.72
CA LYS A 98 9.96 -5.22 -6.64
C LYS A 98 9.16 -6.33 -7.38
N PRO A 99 8.05 -5.99 -8.07
CA PRO A 99 7.34 -6.96 -8.92
C PRO A 99 8.19 -7.48 -10.08
N SER A 100 7.75 -8.55 -10.75
CA SER A 100 8.34 -8.94 -12.03
C SER A 100 7.88 -8.02 -13.16
N GLN A 101 8.66 -7.96 -14.25
CA GLN A 101 8.27 -7.26 -15.46
C GLN A 101 6.95 -7.82 -16.03
N ASP A 102 6.82 -9.14 -16.09
CA ASP A 102 5.60 -9.81 -16.60
C ASP A 102 4.35 -9.42 -15.80
N PHE A 103 4.45 -9.35 -14.48
CA PHE A 103 3.35 -8.88 -13.64
C PHE A 103 2.94 -7.46 -14.02
N LEU A 104 3.90 -6.55 -14.21
CA LEU A 104 3.61 -5.16 -14.59
C LEU A 104 2.96 -5.08 -15.97
N LEU A 105 3.46 -5.84 -16.95
CA LEU A 105 2.89 -5.94 -18.30
C LEU A 105 1.44 -6.44 -18.26
N GLU A 106 1.19 -7.54 -17.53
CA GLU A 106 -0.15 -8.10 -17.40
C GLU A 106 -1.12 -7.12 -16.74
N ARG A 107 -0.71 -6.42 -15.68
CA ARG A 107 -1.55 -5.43 -15.00
C ARG A 107 -1.83 -4.23 -15.88
N ALA A 108 -0.83 -3.71 -16.59
CA ALA A 108 -0.98 -2.56 -17.49
C ALA A 108 -2.04 -2.82 -18.58
N LYS A 109 -2.05 -4.02 -19.17
CA LYS A 109 -3.03 -4.43 -20.20
C LYS A 109 -4.48 -4.48 -19.71
N THR A 110 -4.71 -4.48 -18.40
CA THR A 110 -6.06 -4.55 -17.81
C THR A 110 -6.66 -3.18 -17.47
N VAL A 111 -5.98 -2.10 -17.82
CA VAL A 111 -6.46 -0.72 -17.64
C VAL A 111 -7.27 -0.32 -18.87
N ASP A 112 -8.54 0.03 -18.68
CA ASP A 112 -9.52 0.15 -19.78
C ASP A 112 -9.14 1.16 -20.88
N THR A 113 -8.43 2.23 -20.53
CA THR A 113 -7.99 3.27 -21.48
C THR A 113 -6.64 2.96 -22.12
N ILE A 114 -5.97 1.87 -21.77
CA ILE A 114 -4.70 1.47 -22.36
C ILE A 114 -4.97 0.63 -23.60
N THR A 115 -4.44 1.09 -24.73
CA THR A 115 -4.64 0.46 -26.04
C THR A 115 -3.48 -0.43 -26.45
N ASP A 116 -2.28 -0.13 -25.97
CA ASP A 116 -1.08 -0.91 -26.23
C ASP A 116 -0.06 -0.79 -25.10
N VAL A 117 0.77 -1.82 -24.91
CA VAL A 117 1.74 -1.92 -23.81
C VAL A 117 3.01 -2.61 -24.30
N GLU A 118 4.16 -2.01 -23.99
CA GLU A 118 5.46 -2.55 -24.34
C GLU A 118 6.46 -2.37 -23.18
N ALA A 119 7.37 -3.32 -23.02
CA ALA A 119 8.48 -3.21 -22.09
C ALA A 119 9.75 -2.78 -22.85
N ALA A 120 10.45 -1.76 -22.35
CA ALA A 120 11.73 -1.38 -22.95
C ALA A 120 12.82 -2.42 -22.66
N THR A 121 13.82 -2.48 -23.54
CA THR A 121 15.07 -3.20 -23.34
C THR A 121 16.20 -2.19 -23.09
N GLU A 122 17.43 -2.66 -22.88
CA GLU A 122 18.59 -1.76 -22.82
C GLU A 122 18.84 -1.02 -24.14
N GLU A 123 18.42 -1.59 -25.26
CA GLU A 123 18.58 -0.99 -26.59
C GLU A 123 17.48 0.03 -26.91
N THR A 124 16.24 -0.23 -26.46
CA THR A 124 15.09 0.63 -26.77
C THR A 124 14.81 1.69 -25.71
N ASP A 125 15.47 1.64 -24.55
CA ASP A 125 15.30 2.63 -23.49
C ASP A 125 15.92 3.99 -23.83
N ILE A 126 15.07 4.94 -24.23
CA ILE A 126 15.45 6.32 -24.60
C ILE A 126 16.10 7.07 -23.42
N ASN A 127 15.73 6.79 -22.17
CA ASN A 127 16.35 7.45 -21.02
C ASN A 127 17.71 6.83 -20.65
N ASN A 128 18.05 5.68 -21.26
CA ASN A 128 19.29 4.97 -21.05
C ASN A 128 19.59 4.72 -19.55
N MET A 129 18.55 4.31 -18.81
CA MET A 129 18.56 4.03 -17.37
C MET A 129 18.38 2.54 -17.06
N MET A 130 17.94 1.73 -18.03
CA MET A 130 17.68 0.31 -17.86
C MET A 130 18.89 -0.41 -17.23
N ASN A 131 18.65 -1.10 -16.11
CA ASN A 131 19.62 -1.87 -15.32
C ASN A 131 20.83 -1.12 -14.76
N LYS A 132 20.95 0.20 -14.97
CA LYS A 132 22.07 1.00 -14.45
C LYS A 132 22.00 1.23 -12.94
N ALA A 133 23.11 1.65 -12.36
CA ALA A 133 23.14 2.07 -10.96
C ALA A 133 22.18 3.24 -10.72
N GLY A 134 21.20 3.07 -9.84
CA GLY A 134 20.13 4.06 -9.60
C GLY A 134 19.00 4.04 -10.63
N GLY A 135 19.12 3.25 -11.70
CA GLY A 135 18.12 3.08 -12.73
C GLY A 135 17.02 2.06 -12.38
N TYR A 136 16.03 1.98 -13.27
CA TYR A 136 15.00 0.95 -13.20
C TYR A 136 15.49 -0.38 -13.77
N TYR A 137 14.92 -1.48 -13.30
CA TYR A 137 15.15 -2.82 -13.88
C TYR A 137 14.04 -3.24 -14.85
N ALA A 138 12.94 -2.49 -14.91
CA ALA A 138 11.88 -2.65 -15.88
C ALA A 138 11.24 -1.28 -16.15
N TYR A 139 10.87 -1.06 -17.41
CA TYR A 139 10.18 0.13 -17.89
C TYR A 139 9.02 -0.33 -18.76
N ILE A 140 7.79 -0.10 -18.32
CA ILE A 140 6.59 -0.47 -19.06
C ILE A 140 5.96 0.79 -19.61
N ALA A 141 5.95 0.93 -20.93
CA ALA A 141 5.29 2.03 -21.61
C ALA A 141 3.89 1.63 -22.07
N MET A 142 2.95 2.58 -22.00
CA MET A 142 1.55 2.35 -22.28
C MET A 142 1.01 3.47 -23.18
N LYS A 143 0.40 3.10 -24.30
CA LYS A 143 -0.41 4.02 -25.10
C LYS A 143 -1.81 4.10 -24.50
N SER A 144 -2.33 5.32 -24.36
CA SER A 144 -3.69 5.54 -23.88
C SER A 144 -4.58 6.14 -24.95
N SER A 145 -5.82 5.66 -25.04
CA SER A 145 -6.87 6.25 -25.88
C SER A 145 -7.25 7.68 -25.48
N LEU A 146 -6.78 8.14 -24.31
CA LEU A 146 -6.95 9.53 -23.86
C LEU A 146 -5.99 10.50 -24.56
N VAL A 147 -4.89 10.02 -25.13
CA VAL A 147 -3.95 10.83 -25.92
C VAL A 147 -4.42 10.82 -27.37
N THR A 148 -4.86 11.97 -27.86
CA THR A 148 -5.44 12.12 -29.20
C THR A 148 -4.49 12.75 -30.22
N ASP A 149 -3.27 13.11 -29.80
CA ASP A 149 -2.26 13.65 -30.69
C ASP A 149 -1.75 12.55 -31.64
N SER A 150 -1.95 12.76 -32.95
CA SER A 150 -1.57 11.82 -34.00
C SER A 150 -0.07 11.63 -34.13
N TYR A 151 0.76 12.53 -33.59
CA TYR A 151 2.22 12.41 -33.62
C TYR A 151 2.71 11.08 -33.02
N TYR A 152 2.03 10.58 -31.98
CA TYR A 152 2.38 9.32 -31.30
C TYR A 152 1.63 8.10 -31.86
N ALA A 153 0.80 8.26 -32.90
CA ALA A 153 -0.08 7.20 -33.38
C ALA A 153 0.72 6.02 -33.97
N ASP A 154 1.77 6.31 -34.74
CA ASP A 154 2.60 5.30 -35.43
C ASP A 154 3.81 4.86 -34.60
N GLN A 155 4.06 5.49 -33.46
CA GLN A 155 5.11 5.11 -32.52
C GLN A 155 4.65 3.91 -31.69
N SER A 156 5.59 3.00 -31.43
CA SER A 156 5.46 1.97 -30.39
C SER A 156 5.28 2.61 -29.00
N PRO A 157 4.73 1.90 -28.01
CA PRO A 157 4.62 2.46 -26.66
C PRO A 157 5.96 2.93 -26.11
N VAL A 158 7.06 2.20 -26.32
CA VAL A 158 8.38 2.61 -25.82
C VAL A 158 8.91 3.87 -26.51
N GLU A 159 8.72 3.99 -27.83
CA GLU A 159 9.09 5.20 -28.58
C GLU A 159 8.29 6.44 -28.13
N ALA A 160 6.99 6.27 -27.91
CA ALA A 160 6.11 7.34 -27.43
C ALA A 160 6.35 7.67 -25.94
N GLY A 161 6.92 6.74 -25.18
CA GLY A 161 7.28 6.91 -23.78
C GLY A 161 6.12 7.41 -22.92
N THR A 162 6.37 8.43 -22.10
CA THR A 162 5.33 9.02 -21.24
C THR A 162 4.31 9.81 -22.05
N ASP A 163 4.70 10.40 -23.17
CA ASP A 163 3.86 11.29 -23.96
C ASP A 163 2.70 10.54 -24.63
N GLY A 164 2.91 9.27 -24.99
CA GLY A 164 1.89 8.36 -25.52
C GLY A 164 0.79 7.96 -24.53
N GLY A 165 0.96 8.23 -23.23
CA GLY A 165 -0.07 7.97 -22.23
C GLY A 165 0.47 7.87 -20.82
N ALA A 166 1.19 6.78 -20.51
CA ALA A 166 1.75 6.55 -19.19
C ALA A 166 2.91 5.56 -19.22
N VAL A 167 3.76 5.61 -18.19
CA VAL A 167 4.84 4.65 -18.00
C VAL A 167 4.92 4.18 -16.54
N ILE A 168 5.39 2.95 -16.34
CA ILE A 168 5.77 2.40 -15.04
C ILE A 168 7.28 2.16 -15.05
N GLU A 169 8.00 2.91 -14.22
CA GLU A 169 9.43 2.73 -13.97
C GLU A 169 9.63 1.92 -12.68
N ALA A 170 10.20 0.71 -12.77
CA ALA A 170 10.33 -0.20 -11.64
C ALA A 170 11.76 -0.23 -11.07
N PHE A 171 11.91 0.13 -9.79
CA PHE A 171 13.21 0.26 -9.14
C PHE A 171 13.49 -0.85 -8.12
N LYS A 172 14.78 -1.15 -7.90
CA LYS A 172 15.19 -2.16 -6.91
C LYS A 172 14.83 -1.77 -5.47
N THR A 173 14.68 -0.48 -5.18
CA THR A 173 14.40 0.03 -3.83
C THR A 173 13.44 1.22 -3.86
N VAL A 174 12.72 1.42 -2.75
CA VAL A 174 11.86 2.61 -2.54
C VAL A 174 12.69 3.89 -2.58
N LYS A 175 13.94 3.87 -2.09
CA LYS A 175 14.84 5.03 -2.10
C LYS A 175 15.14 5.47 -3.54
N ALA A 176 15.42 4.53 -4.44
CA ALA A 176 15.68 4.84 -5.84
C ALA A 176 14.43 5.38 -6.55
N ALA A 177 13.25 4.79 -6.32
CA ALA A 177 11.99 5.31 -6.85
C ALA A 177 11.72 6.76 -6.38
N LYS A 178 11.96 7.05 -5.08
CA LYS A 178 11.84 8.42 -4.55
C LYS A 178 12.84 9.39 -5.16
N ALA A 179 14.11 9.00 -5.30
CA ALA A 179 15.11 9.84 -5.95
C ALA A 179 14.74 10.18 -7.39
N ARG A 180 14.19 9.20 -8.13
CA ARG A 180 13.64 9.46 -9.48
C ARG A 180 12.47 10.43 -9.45
N ASN A 181 11.52 10.25 -8.53
CA ASN A 181 10.38 11.15 -8.39
C ASN A 181 10.79 12.58 -8.00
N GLU A 182 11.79 12.73 -7.14
CA GLU A 182 12.38 14.04 -6.77
C GLU A 182 13.08 14.70 -7.97
N TYR A 183 13.79 13.90 -8.79
CA TYR A 183 14.38 14.39 -10.03
C TYR A 183 13.31 14.90 -11.01
N LEU A 184 12.21 14.15 -11.20
CA LEU A 184 11.12 14.55 -12.10
C LEU A 184 10.46 15.86 -11.64
N ALA A 185 10.30 16.03 -10.32
CA ALA A 185 9.69 17.23 -9.75
C ALA A 185 10.45 18.53 -10.07
N ALA A 186 11.76 18.46 -10.39
CA ALA A 186 12.53 19.61 -10.85
C ALA A 186 12.05 20.18 -12.20
N PHE A 187 11.21 19.42 -12.92
CA PHE A 187 10.68 19.76 -14.24
C PHE A 187 9.16 20.00 -14.25
N ASP A 188 8.51 20.11 -13.09
CA ASP A 188 7.05 20.34 -12.96
C ASP A 188 6.61 21.77 -13.33
N THR A 189 7.42 22.46 -14.11
CA THR A 189 7.12 23.80 -14.60
C THR A 189 6.29 23.74 -15.88
N ALA A 190 5.61 24.84 -16.20
CA ALA A 190 4.89 24.94 -17.46
C ALA A 190 5.89 24.99 -18.64
N GLY A 191 5.60 24.26 -19.71
CA GLY A 191 6.38 24.31 -20.95
C GLY A 191 6.81 22.93 -21.46
N MET A 192 7.65 22.95 -22.48
CA MET A 192 8.09 21.77 -23.24
C MET A 192 8.76 20.68 -22.40
N PHE A 193 9.32 21.02 -21.24
CA PHE A 193 10.01 20.08 -20.36
C PHE A 193 9.11 19.48 -19.26
N ASN A 194 7.81 19.76 -19.28
CA ASN A 194 6.88 19.28 -18.25
C ASN A 194 6.90 17.75 -18.17
N SER A 195 7.16 17.24 -16.97
CA SER A 195 7.37 15.80 -16.73
C SER A 195 6.09 14.96 -16.74
N GLY A 196 4.92 15.62 -16.83
CA GLY A 196 3.60 15.03 -16.63
C GLY A 196 3.29 14.83 -15.14
N SER A 197 2.29 14.01 -14.80
CA SER A 197 2.12 13.59 -13.40
C SER A 197 3.12 12.48 -13.09
N HIS A 198 3.54 12.40 -11.83
CA HIS A 198 4.36 11.28 -11.36
C HIS A 198 4.13 10.95 -9.89
N LYS A 199 4.16 9.65 -9.57
CA LYS A 199 3.91 9.17 -8.21
C LYS A 199 4.67 7.90 -7.86
N VAL A 200 5.21 7.89 -6.64
CA VAL A 200 5.85 6.70 -6.06
C VAL A 200 4.79 5.76 -5.49
N VAL A 201 4.84 4.49 -5.89
CA VAL A 201 3.99 3.41 -5.37
C VAL A 201 4.86 2.19 -5.05
N GLY A 202 5.17 1.99 -3.77
CA GLY A 202 6.14 0.99 -3.36
C GLY A 202 7.52 1.28 -3.95
N THR A 203 8.00 0.42 -4.84
CA THR A 203 9.26 0.62 -5.59
C THR A 203 9.05 1.05 -7.04
N LEU A 204 7.84 1.47 -7.39
CA LEU A 204 7.48 1.92 -8.73
C LEU A 204 7.39 3.45 -8.76
N VAL A 205 7.67 4.04 -9.91
CA VAL A 205 7.26 5.40 -10.26
C VAL A 205 6.29 5.28 -11.43
N ILE A 206 5.06 5.74 -11.25
CA ILE A 206 4.05 5.79 -12.29
C ILE A 206 4.05 7.22 -12.82
N ARG A 207 4.15 7.40 -14.13
CA ARG A 207 4.11 8.71 -14.78
C ARG A 207 2.98 8.75 -15.80
N THR A 208 2.32 9.88 -15.96
CA THR A 208 1.28 10.08 -16.98
C THR A 208 1.57 11.30 -17.84
N SER A 209 1.15 11.25 -19.10
CA SER A 209 1.45 12.24 -20.14
C SER A 209 1.07 13.67 -19.75
N SER A 210 1.97 14.62 -20.02
CA SER A 210 1.69 16.05 -19.91
C SER A 210 0.70 16.55 -20.98
N ASN A 211 0.44 15.75 -22.02
CA ASN A 211 -0.59 16.02 -23.03
C ASN A 211 -2.01 15.84 -22.48
N LEU A 212 -2.16 15.14 -21.36
CA LEU A 212 -3.44 14.94 -20.69
C LEU A 212 -3.76 16.12 -19.77
N THR A 213 -5.05 16.44 -19.65
CA THR A 213 -5.51 17.36 -18.60
C THR A 213 -5.18 16.81 -17.21
N ALA A 214 -5.04 17.67 -16.21
CA ALA A 214 -4.75 17.25 -14.83
C ALA A 214 -5.77 16.22 -14.29
N SER A 215 -7.04 16.35 -14.66
CA SER A 215 -8.09 15.39 -14.29
C SER A 215 -7.89 14.03 -14.94
N GLN A 216 -7.51 13.99 -16.22
CA GLN A 216 -7.22 12.73 -16.94
C GLN A 216 -5.95 12.06 -16.39
N GLN A 217 -4.90 12.83 -16.11
CA GLN A 217 -3.68 12.33 -15.46
C GLN A 217 -4.02 11.62 -14.14
N LYS A 218 -4.80 12.28 -13.28
CA LYS A 218 -5.23 11.70 -11.99
C LYS A 218 -6.06 10.43 -12.16
N GLN A 219 -6.97 10.41 -13.14
CA GLN A 219 -7.81 9.23 -13.41
C GLN A 219 -6.98 8.05 -13.93
N LEU A 220 -6.10 8.29 -14.91
CA LEU A 220 -5.24 7.26 -15.49
C LEU A 220 -4.25 6.71 -14.46
N GLU A 221 -3.59 7.59 -13.71
CA GLU A 221 -2.68 7.21 -12.62
C GLU A 221 -3.40 6.31 -11.61
N GLN A 222 -4.60 6.70 -11.16
CA GLN A 222 -5.36 5.91 -10.20
C GLN A 222 -5.80 4.56 -10.78
N ALA A 223 -6.25 4.52 -12.03
CA ALA A 223 -6.64 3.29 -12.70
C ALA A 223 -5.47 2.29 -12.80
N ILE A 224 -4.27 2.77 -13.12
CA ILE A 224 -3.04 1.95 -13.14
C ILE A 224 -2.74 1.43 -11.74
N ILE A 225 -2.77 2.29 -10.72
CA ILE A 225 -2.51 1.91 -9.33
C ILE A 225 -3.50 0.85 -8.87
N ASP A 226 -4.79 1.02 -9.15
CA ASP A 226 -5.84 0.10 -8.74
C ASP A 226 -5.61 -1.31 -9.31
N LYS A 227 -5.23 -1.43 -10.58
CA LYS A 227 -4.88 -2.72 -11.19
C LYS A 227 -3.61 -3.32 -10.57
N LEU A 228 -2.61 -2.51 -10.23
CA LEU A 228 -1.37 -2.99 -9.59
C LEU A 228 -1.61 -3.52 -8.17
N VAL A 229 -2.54 -2.92 -7.42
CA VAL A 229 -2.83 -3.30 -6.02
C VAL A 229 -4.06 -4.19 -5.88
N GLU A 230 -4.76 -4.52 -6.95
CA GLU A 230 -5.87 -5.46 -6.92
C GLU A 230 -5.42 -6.85 -6.46
N LEU A 231 -6.09 -7.44 -5.47
CA LEU A 231 -5.81 -8.79 -4.98
C LEU A 231 -6.69 -9.79 -5.74
N LYS A 232 -6.07 -10.73 -6.46
CA LYS A 232 -6.75 -11.90 -7.07
C LYS A 232 -6.96 -13.00 -6.02
#